data_AF-A0A7U9N4B0-F1
#
_entry.id   AF-A0A7U9N4B0-F1
#
_cell.length_a   1.000
_cell.length_b   1.000
_cell.length_c   1.000
_cell.angle_alpha   90.00
_cell.angle_beta   90.00
_cell.angle_gamma   90.00
#
_symmetry.space_group_name_H-M   'P 1'
#
loop_
_entity.id
_entity.type
_entity.pdbx_description
1 polymer ?
#
loop_
_entity_poly.entity_id
_entity_poly.type
_entity_poly.pdbx_seq_one_letter_code
_entity_poly.pdbx_strand_id
1 'polypeptide(L)'
;MTLEYILNQAGIPLLLFVVCMFYGIRLLVVQDASGIKGKNKGPLKNEKEFAKTGGKLILFFGVGTLLMAVLIFVNIYAAVAEIIICTMIMGVLWKRMNDKYGG
;
A
#
# COMPACT_ATOMS: atom_id res chain seq x y z
N MET A 1 27.71 -2.04 -10.40
CA MET A 1 26.30 -2.47 -10.58
C MET A 1 25.83 -1.98 -11.94
N THR A 2 25.38 -2.87 -12.82
CA THR A 2 24.75 -2.50 -14.09
C THR A 2 23.32 -2.04 -13.87
N LEU A 3 22.85 -1.08 -14.66
CA LEU A 3 21.49 -0.52 -14.55
C LEU A 3 20.42 -1.61 -14.74
N GLU A 4 20.68 -2.57 -15.62
CA GLU A 4 19.92 -3.81 -15.82
C GLU A 4 19.68 -4.60 -14.53
N TYR A 5 20.71 -4.71 -13.67
CA TYR A 5 20.63 -5.43 -12.41
C TYR A 5 19.73 -4.71 -11.40
N ILE A 6 19.87 -3.38 -11.30
CA ILE A 6 19.03 -2.52 -10.46
C ILE A 6 17.57 -2.61 -10.91
N LEU A 7 17.31 -2.55 -12.22
CA LEU A 7 15.97 -2.62 -12.78
C LEU A 7 15.31 -3.99 -12.57
N ASN A 8 16.07 -5.08 -12.70
CA ASN A 8 15.54 -6.43 -12.51
C ASN A 8 15.26 -6.74 -11.03
N GLN A 9 16.10 -6.24 -10.11
CA GLN A 9 15.96 -6.49 -8.68
C GLN A 9 14.97 -5.53 -7.99
N ALA A 10 14.98 -4.25 -8.37
CA ALA A 10 14.17 -3.19 -7.76
C ALA A 10 12.98 -2.73 -8.63
N GLY A 11 12.83 -3.26 -9.85
CA GLY A 11 11.76 -2.83 -10.78
C GLY A 11 10.36 -3.10 -10.26
N ILE A 12 10.13 -4.28 -9.67
CA ILE A 12 8.84 -4.64 -9.06
C ILE A 12 8.50 -3.72 -7.88
N PRO A 13 9.37 -3.54 -6.85
CA PRO A 13 9.06 -2.65 -5.74
C PRO A 13 8.95 -1.18 -6.16
N LEU A 14 9.70 -0.72 -7.18
CA LEU A 14 9.53 0.62 -7.75
C LEU A 14 8.17 0.80 -8.44
N LEU A 15 7.73 -0.17 -9.23
CA LEU A 15 6.41 -0.14 -9.86
C LEU A 15 5.29 -0.13 -8.81
N LEU A 16 5.40 -1.00 -7.80
CA LEU A 16 4.46 -1.03 -6.67
C LEU A 16 4.45 0.30 -5.93
N PHE A 17 5.61 0.92 -5.71
CA PHE A 17 5.70 2.24 -5.08
C PHE A 17 4.92 3.30 -5.87
N VAL A 18 5.14 3.40 -7.18
CA VAL A 18 4.44 4.39 -8.04
C VAL A 18 2.93 4.15 -8.04
N VAL A 19 2.49 2.90 -8.13
CA VAL A 19 1.07 2.53 -8.08
C VAL A 19 0.47 2.89 -6.72
N CYS A 20 1.14 2.54 -5.62
CA CYS A 20 0.68 2.86 -4.27
C CYS A 20 0.64 4.37 -4.03
N MET A 21 1.63 5.11 -4.52
CA MET A 21 1.65 6.56 -4.40
C MET A 21 0.50 7.21 -5.19
N PHE A 22 0.29 6.78 -6.43
CA PHE A 22 -0.80 7.25 -7.26
C PHE A 22 -2.17 6.97 -6.64
N TYR A 23 -2.45 5.72 -6.26
CA TYR A 23 -3.73 5.34 -5.66
C TYR A 23 -3.92 5.91 -4.25
N GLY A 24 -2.85 5.97 -3.45
CA GLY A 24 -2.86 6.55 -2.10
C GLY A 24 -3.16 8.05 -2.13
N ILE A 25 -2.49 8.81 -2.99
CA ILE A 25 -2.77 10.24 -3.19
C ILE A 25 -4.17 10.43 -3.77
N ARG A 26 -4.55 9.65 -4.79
CA ARG A 26 -5.88 9.75 -5.40
C ARG A 26 -7.00 9.50 -4.40
N LEU A 27 -6.85 8.51 -3.50
CA LEU A 27 -7.77 8.26 -2.39
C LEU A 27 -7.87 9.44 -1.42
N LEU A 28 -6.73 10.08 -1.09
CA LEU A 28 -6.73 11.23 -0.18
C LEU A 28 -7.36 12.46 -0.81
N VAL A 29 -7.14 12.68 -2.11
CA VAL A 29 -7.62 13.87 -2.84
C VAL A 29 -9.08 13.73 -3.26
N VAL A 30 -9.43 12.61 -3.88
CA VAL A 30 -10.79 12.37 -4.40
C VAL A 30 -11.72 11.98 -3.26
N GLN A 31 -11.20 11.42 -2.15
CA GLN A 31 -11.96 10.94 -1.00
C GLN A 31 -13.10 9.98 -1.34
N ASP A 32 -13.06 9.41 -2.55
CA ASP A 32 -14.06 8.51 -3.08
C ASP A 32 -13.55 7.08 -2.94
N ALA A 33 -14.19 6.33 -2.04
CA ALA A 33 -13.86 4.94 -1.78
C ALA A 33 -14.43 3.99 -2.86
N SER A 34 -15.21 4.49 -3.82
CA SER A 34 -15.87 3.69 -4.86
C SER A 34 -14.90 2.88 -5.72
N GLY A 35 -13.64 3.32 -5.84
CA GLY A 35 -12.59 2.57 -6.57
C GLY A 35 -12.02 1.36 -5.83
N ILE A 36 -12.22 1.25 -4.51
CA ILE A 36 -11.61 0.21 -3.65
C ILE A 36 -12.68 -0.63 -2.96
N LYS A 37 -13.88 -0.08 -2.84
CA LYS A 37 -15.06 -0.80 -2.40
C LYS A 37 -15.44 -1.82 -3.47
N GLY A 38 -15.47 -3.10 -3.10
CA GLY A 38 -16.03 -4.13 -3.97
C GLY A 38 -17.48 -3.78 -4.33
N LYS A 39 -17.87 -4.00 -5.60
CA LYS A 39 -19.20 -3.66 -6.15
C LYS A 39 -20.42 -4.18 -5.35
N ASN A 40 -20.21 -5.08 -4.38
CA ASN A 40 -21.24 -5.76 -3.58
C ASN A 40 -21.26 -5.42 -2.08
N LYS A 41 -20.53 -4.40 -1.60
CA LYS A 41 -20.61 -4.00 -0.18
C LYS A 41 -21.63 -2.86 0.05
N GLY A 42 -22.42 -2.97 1.13
CA GLY A 42 -23.45 -2.00 1.55
C GLY A 42 -22.91 -0.58 1.79
N PRO A 43 -23.77 0.44 2.03
CA PRO A 43 -23.35 1.83 2.16
C PRO A 43 -22.27 1.99 3.24
N LEU A 44 -21.16 2.65 2.91
CA LEU A 44 -20.09 2.88 3.88
C LEU A 44 -20.61 3.84 4.95
N LYS A 45 -20.36 3.51 6.21
CA LYS A 45 -20.84 4.33 7.33
C LYS A 45 -20.27 5.75 7.27
N ASN A 46 -19.01 5.88 6.81
CA ASN A 46 -18.33 7.16 6.55
C ASN A 46 -17.32 7.01 5.40
N GLU A 47 -17.75 7.25 4.16
CA GLU A 47 -16.95 7.06 2.94
C GLU A 47 -15.65 7.89 2.91
N LYS A 48 -15.73 9.18 3.28
CA LYS A 48 -14.57 10.09 3.28
C LYS A 48 -13.49 9.66 4.27
N GLU A 49 -13.89 9.18 5.45
CA GLU A 49 -12.96 8.73 6.50
C GLU A 49 -12.35 7.37 6.14
N PHE A 50 -13.12 6.48 5.49
CA PHE A 50 -12.59 5.24 4.91
C PHE A 50 -11.56 5.55 3.83
N ALA A 51 -11.87 6.44 2.88
CA ALA A 51 -10.94 6.83 1.82
C ALA A 51 -9.67 7.51 2.37
N LYS A 52 -9.80 8.35 3.39
CA LYS A 52 -8.66 9.01 4.05
C LYS A 52 -7.78 8.04 4.81
N THR A 53 -8.38 7.10 5.53
CA THR A 53 -7.66 6.06 6.28
C THR A 53 -7.00 5.05 5.33
N GLY A 54 -7.71 4.63 4.27
CA GLY A 54 -7.20 3.73 3.25
C GLY A 54 -6.10 4.37 2.39
N GLY A 55 -6.23 5.66 2.07
CA GLY A 55 -5.17 6.43 1.41
C GLY A 55 -3.91 6.52 2.25
N LYS A 56 -4.03 6.84 3.55
CA LYS A 56 -2.87 6.81 4.47
C LYS A 56 -2.25 5.42 4.58
N LEU A 57 -3.07 4.37 4.60
CA LEU A 57 -2.60 2.99 4.66
C LEU A 57 -1.80 2.58 3.40
N ILE A 58 -2.34 2.90 2.22
CA ILE A 58 -1.68 2.60 0.94
C ILE A 58 -0.39 3.41 0.79
N LEU A 59 -0.37 4.68 1.25
CA LEU A 59 0.87 5.45 1.31
C LEU A 59 1.90 4.85 2.26
N PHE A 60 1.49 4.35 3.43
CA PHE A 60 2.38 3.64 4.34
C PHE A 60 2.99 2.41 3.67
N PHE A 61 2.17 1.63 2.96
CA PHE A 61 2.65 0.48 2.21
C PHE A 61 3.61 0.88 1.07
N GLY A 62 3.32 1.98 0.36
CA GLY A 62 4.21 2.55 -0.65
C GLY A 62 5.59 2.88 -0.05
N VAL A 63 5.65 3.60 1.06
CA VAL A 63 6.93 3.91 1.74
C VAL A 63 7.66 2.62 2.15
N GLY A 64 6.95 1.59 2.61
CA GLY A 64 7.52 0.27 2.87
C GLY A 64 8.14 -0.36 1.61
N THR A 65 7.46 -0.34 0.47
CA THR A 65 8.03 -0.88 -0.78
C THR A 65 9.29 -0.15 -1.25
N LEU A 66 9.41 1.14 -0.95
CA LEU A 66 10.62 1.92 -1.24
C LEU A 66 11.77 1.51 -0.31
N LEU A 67 11.47 1.30 0.98
CA LEU A 67 12.44 0.82 1.97
C LEU A 67 12.96 -0.58 1.57
N MET A 68 12.04 -1.48 1.20
CA MET A 68 12.38 -2.78 0.62
C MET A 68 13.28 -2.68 -0.61
N ALA A 69 13.02 -1.75 -1.54
CA ALA A 69 13.86 -1.55 -2.73
C ALA A 69 15.32 -1.24 -2.36
N VAL A 70 15.55 -0.50 -1.27
CA VAL A 70 16.89 -0.21 -0.75
C VAL A 70 17.48 -1.43 -0.04
N LEU A 71 16.69 -2.14 0.78
CA LEU A 71 17.17 -3.31 1.52
C LEU A 71 17.59 -4.47 0.61
N ILE A 72 16.98 -4.62 -0.55
CA ILE A 72 17.33 -5.66 -1.53
C ILE A 72 18.82 -5.56 -1.94
N PHE A 73 19.40 -4.35 -1.98
CA PHE A 73 20.82 -4.15 -2.29
C PHE A 73 21.76 -4.52 -1.14
N VAL A 74 21.25 -4.58 0.08
CA VAL A 74 22.04 -4.89 1.29
C VAL A 74 21.88 -6.36 1.67
N ASN A 75 20.63 -6.82 1.81
CA ASN A 75 20.32 -8.19 2.18
C ASN A 75 18.90 -8.57 1.75
N ILE A 76 18.80 -9.56 0.86
CA ILE A 76 17.52 -10.05 0.33
C ILE A 76 16.63 -10.67 1.43
N TYR A 77 17.20 -11.35 2.43
CA TYR A 77 16.44 -11.94 3.53
C TYR A 77 15.81 -10.86 4.43
N ALA A 78 16.52 -9.75 4.63
CA ALA A 78 16.00 -8.62 5.38
C ALA A 78 14.85 -7.94 4.62
N ALA A 79 14.98 -7.76 3.30
CA ALA A 79 13.89 -7.25 2.45
C ALA A 79 12.66 -8.17 2.45
N VAL A 80 12.86 -9.49 2.41
CA VAL A 80 11.76 -10.46 2.50
C VAL A 80 11.08 -10.43 3.87
N ALA A 81 11.86 -10.35 4.96
CA ALA A 81 11.29 -10.21 6.30
C ALA A 81 10.47 -8.91 6.45
N GLU A 82 10.99 -7.81 5.90
CA GLU A 82 10.30 -6.51 5.91
C GLU A 82 8.95 -6.58 5.18
N ILE A 83 8.89 -7.08 3.94
CA ILE A 83 7.64 -7.12 3.19
C ILE A 83 6.58 -8.00 3.86
N ILE A 84 7.00 -9.09 4.51
CA ILE A 84 6.10 -9.95 5.31
C ILE A 84 5.52 -9.16 6.47
N ILE A 85 6.36 -8.45 7.22
CA ILE A 85 5.93 -7.62 8.36
C ILE A 85 5.01 -6.48 7.88
N CYS A 86 5.38 -5.76 6.82
CA CYS A 86 4.58 -4.70 6.22
C CYS A 86 3.21 -5.21 5.76
N THR A 87 3.15 -6.40 5.15
CA THR A 87 1.89 -7.00 4.69
C THR A 87 1.00 -7.40 5.87
N MET A 88 1.57 -7.96 6.94
CA MET A 88 0.82 -8.27 8.16
C MET A 88 0.23 -7.03 8.81
N ILE A 89 1.04 -5.97 8.98
CA ILE A 89 0.59 -4.69 9.54
C ILE A 89 -0.53 -4.11 8.66
N MET A 90 -0.35 -4.10 7.35
CA MET A 90 -1.34 -3.60 6.40
C MET A 90 -2.66 -4.38 6.51
N GLY A 91 -2.61 -5.72 6.57
CA GLY A 91 -3.79 -6.56 6.75
C GLY A 91 -4.55 -6.28 8.06
N VAL A 92 -3.83 -6.11 9.16
CA VAL A 92 -4.44 -5.78 10.47
C VAL A 92 -5.07 -4.39 10.46
N LEU A 93 -4.38 -3.38 9.93
CA LEU A 93 -4.93 -2.03 9.85
C LEU A 93 -6.11 -1.95 8.86
N TRP A 94 -6.06 -2.71 7.75
CA TRP A 94 -7.18 -2.82 6.82
C TRP A 94 -8.40 -3.42 7.49
N LYS A 95 -8.23 -4.49 8.26
CA LYS A 95 -9.32 -5.10 9.04
C LYS A 95 -9.91 -4.09 10.02
N ARG A 96 -9.08 -3.37 10.78
CA ARG A 96 -9.54 -2.30 11.69
C ARG A 96 -10.30 -1.19 10.98
N MET A 97 -9.82 -0.77 9.80
CA MET A 97 -10.51 0.22 8.99
C MET A 97 -11.87 -0.31 8.50
N ASN A 98 -11.93 -1.55 8.03
CA ASN A 98 -13.17 -2.19 7.58
C ASN A 98 -14.14 -2.42 8.74
N ASP A 99 -13.69 -2.76 9.94
CA ASP A 99 -14.57 -2.93 11.11
C ASP A 99 -15.12 -1.58 11.61
N LYS A 100 -14.34 -0.50 11.47
CA LYS A 100 -14.71 0.84 11.96
C LYS A 100 -15.60 1.62 10.98
N TYR A 101 -15.37 1.42 9.68
CA TYR A 101 -15.97 2.24 8.61
C TYR A 101 -16.67 1.42 7.52
N GLY A 102 -16.45 0.10 7.49
CA GLY A 102 -17.19 -0.80 6.61
C GLY A 102 -18.65 -0.92 7.04
N GLY A 103 -19.53 -1.02 6.05
CA GLY A 103 -20.96 -1.29 6.25
C GLY A 103 -21.21 -2.77 6.47
#